data_AF-A0A951R5W4-F1
#
_entry.id   AF-A0A951R5W4-F1
#
_cell.length_a   1.000
_cell.length_b   1.000
_cell.length_c   1.000
_cell.angle_alpha   90.00
_cell.angle_beta   90.00
_cell.angle_gamma   90.00
#
_symmetry.space_group_name_H-M   'P 1'
#
loop_
_entity.id
_entity.type
_entity.pdbx_description
1 polymer ?
#
loop_
_entity_poly.entity_id
_entity_poly.type
_entity_poly.pdbx_seq_one_letter_code
_entity_poly.pdbx_strand_id
1 'polypeptide(L)'
;ISSIITYLIGRLSYNSRYKNSILIIGSILATLVIILISYNMDNFLEVIIKNSSSIIEISKKIYVPAYYFIDGLKNNNLLSVLIFSFLSITPFIIFILIFSKGFRKINSKMTEGYKVNDYKVKGLKSYKPIKALLNKELKRYFSSYIYVLNTSFGLVLLGVLAVGIIILGKDKIATIINLSSYTSMFNVQITMIIMFCIFMSCTTSSSISLEGKNLWILKSLPIDELDIFKSKLGINILLVLPIALISFLLISIKLKFSIFYIIIMSILIIVSSFFIALYGLFINLLYPKLDYINEVEVVKRGLSSTISIFSSLAYLGIYGAIYYFLKLDFNVLLILAITITLAMDLILWKIIKTKGVNLFRNLG
;
A
#
# COMPACT_ATOMS: atom_id res chain seq x y z
N ILE A 1 1.14 16.27 12.55
CA ILE A 1 2.20 16.01 11.53
C ILE A 1 1.60 15.52 10.21
N SER A 2 0.91 14.37 10.17
CA SER A 2 0.29 13.85 8.94
C SER A 2 -0.68 14.83 8.25
N SER A 3 -1.50 15.55 9.03
CA SER A 3 -2.40 16.60 8.52
C SER A 3 -1.66 17.79 7.88
N ILE A 4 -0.50 18.18 8.43
CA ILE A 4 0.35 19.25 7.93
C ILE A 4 0.98 18.84 6.58
N ILE A 5 1.54 17.63 6.51
CA ILE A 5 2.14 17.07 5.28
C ILE A 5 1.07 17.00 4.18
N THR A 6 -0.11 16.47 4.51
CA THR A 6 -1.23 16.36 3.55
C THR A 6 -1.68 17.73 3.06
N TYR A 7 -1.74 18.73 3.93
CA TYR A 7 -2.08 20.10 3.55
C TYR A 7 -1.03 20.75 2.64
N LEU A 8 0.27 20.57 2.92
CA LEU A 8 1.35 21.11 2.09
C LEU A 8 1.34 20.52 0.68
N ILE A 9 1.26 19.19 0.56
CA ILE A 9 1.16 18.50 -0.74
C ILE A 9 -0.15 18.90 -1.44
N GLY A 10 -1.25 19.03 -0.67
CA GLY A 10 -2.53 19.48 -1.18
C GLY A 10 -2.46 20.90 -1.77
N ARG A 11 -1.75 21.82 -1.11
CA ARG A 11 -1.56 23.19 -1.58
C ARG A 11 -0.71 23.29 -2.85
N LEU A 12 0.29 22.42 -3.01
CA LEU A 12 1.08 22.35 -4.25
C LEU A 12 0.28 21.79 -5.43
N SER A 13 -0.64 20.87 -5.15
CA SER A 13 -1.39 20.14 -6.19
C SER A 13 -2.70 20.82 -6.60
N TYR A 14 -3.31 21.66 -5.76
CA TYR A 14 -4.72 22.08 -5.92
C TYR A 14 -5.06 22.78 -7.26
N ASN A 15 -4.10 23.46 -7.89
CA ASN A 15 -4.32 24.22 -9.14
C ASN A 15 -3.65 23.59 -10.38
N SER A 16 -3.05 22.40 -10.24
CA SER A 16 -2.23 21.79 -11.30
C SER A 16 -3.01 20.79 -12.16
N ARG A 17 -2.70 20.74 -13.46
CA ARG A 17 -3.16 19.69 -14.38
C ARG A 17 -2.66 18.30 -13.98
N TYR A 18 -1.54 18.24 -13.27
CA TYR A 18 -0.89 17.01 -12.81
C TYR A 18 -1.12 16.74 -11.31
N LYS A 19 -2.23 17.24 -10.77
CA LYS A 19 -2.61 17.12 -9.35
C LYS A 19 -2.35 15.72 -8.78
N ASN A 20 -2.83 14.68 -9.45
CA ASN A 20 -2.69 13.30 -8.97
C ASN A 20 -1.24 12.81 -8.98
N SER A 21 -0.47 13.14 -10.02
CA SER A 21 0.96 12.81 -10.06
C SER A 21 1.73 13.49 -8.92
N ILE A 22 1.44 14.77 -8.64
CA ILE A 22 2.04 15.50 -7.52
C ILE A 22 1.67 14.84 -6.18
N LEU A 23 0.40 14.47 -6.00
CA LEU A 23 -0.07 13.78 -4.79
C LEU A 23 0.60 12.42 -4.63
N ILE A 24 0.73 11.63 -5.70
CA ILE A 24 1.40 10.32 -5.68
C ILE A 24 2.88 10.48 -5.31
N ILE A 25 3.62 11.31 -6.04
CA ILE A 25 5.06 11.49 -5.83
C ILE A 25 5.32 12.09 -4.44
N GLY A 26 4.58 13.14 -4.06
CA GLY A 26 4.75 13.82 -2.78
C GLY A 26 4.44 12.92 -1.58
N SER A 27 3.44 12.04 -1.69
CA SER A 27 3.10 11.10 -0.60
C SER A 27 4.09 9.95 -0.52
N ILE A 28 4.56 9.40 -1.63
CA ILE A 28 5.64 8.40 -1.64
C ILE A 28 6.91 9.01 -1.00
N LEU A 29 7.31 10.20 -1.42
CA LEU A 29 8.45 10.91 -0.81
C LEU A 29 8.24 11.15 0.68
N ALA A 30 7.05 11.59 1.10
CA ALA A 30 6.76 11.77 2.52
C ALA A 30 6.86 10.45 3.30
N THR A 31 6.39 9.33 2.75
CA THR A 31 6.56 8.01 3.41
C THR A 31 8.03 7.62 3.53
N LEU A 32 8.86 7.86 2.51
CA LEU A 32 10.31 7.60 2.57
C LEU A 32 11.00 8.45 3.63
N VAL A 33 10.68 9.76 3.68
CA VAL A 33 11.22 10.66 4.70
C VAL A 33 10.81 10.22 6.11
N ILE A 34 9.56 9.80 6.30
CA ILE A 34 9.09 9.28 7.60
C ILE A 34 9.89 8.03 7.98
N ILE A 35 10.10 7.09 7.05
CA ILE A 35 10.90 5.87 7.32
C ILE A 35 12.35 6.24 7.71
N LEU A 36 12.98 7.19 7.01
CA LEU A 36 14.34 7.66 7.33
C LEU A 36 14.44 8.35 8.69
N ILE A 37 13.44 9.18 9.02
CA ILE A 37 13.36 9.83 10.33
C ILE A 37 13.18 8.77 11.41
N SER A 38 12.28 7.81 11.21
CA SER A 38 12.03 6.70 12.14
C SER A 38 13.29 5.87 12.38
N TYR A 39 14.08 5.60 11.35
CA TYR A 39 15.36 4.89 11.50
C TYR A 39 16.36 5.64 12.40
N ASN A 40 16.43 6.96 12.29
CA ASN A 40 17.34 7.76 13.11
C ASN A 40 16.85 7.99 14.54
N MET A 41 15.58 7.64 14.86
CA MET A 41 15.02 7.92 16.20
C MET A 41 15.77 7.20 17.31
N ASP A 42 16.26 5.98 17.08
CA ASP A 42 17.01 5.23 18.10
C ASP A 42 18.32 5.94 18.48
N ASN A 43 19.04 6.47 17.49
CA ASN A 43 20.25 7.28 17.71
C ASN A 43 19.93 8.58 18.48
N PHE A 44 18.82 9.25 18.13
CA PHE A 44 18.38 10.45 18.85
C PHE A 44 18.02 10.14 20.30
N LEU A 45 17.31 9.05 20.56
CA LEU A 45 16.96 8.62 21.90
C LEU A 45 18.20 8.27 22.72
N GLU A 46 19.18 7.56 22.14
CA GLU A 46 20.42 7.21 22.83
C GLU A 46 21.23 8.45 23.25
N VAL A 47 21.36 9.45 22.36
CA VAL A 47 22.01 10.73 22.66
C VAL A 47 21.29 11.48 23.78
N ILE A 48 19.95 11.45 23.80
CA ILE A 48 19.17 12.12 24.83
C ILE A 48 19.31 11.40 26.17
N ILE A 49 19.25 10.06 26.18
CA ILE A 49 19.40 9.23 27.39
C ILE A 49 20.80 9.42 28.00
N LYS A 50 21.86 9.39 27.19
CA LYS A 50 23.24 9.61 27.66
C LYS A 50 23.45 10.99 28.29
N ASN A 51 22.71 12.00 27.84
CA ASN A 51 22.82 13.40 28.30
C ASN A 51 21.76 13.81 29.34
N SER A 52 20.99 12.86 29.88
CA SER A 52 19.95 13.10 30.86
C SER A 52 20.17 12.26 32.11
N SER A 53 20.05 12.86 33.30
CA SER A 53 20.25 12.15 34.56
C SER A 53 19.03 11.28 34.93
N SER A 54 17.84 11.61 34.40
CA SER A 54 16.60 10.87 34.64
C SER A 54 15.61 10.97 33.48
N ILE A 55 14.69 10.00 33.40
CA ILE A 55 13.58 9.96 32.43
C ILE A 55 12.68 11.22 32.52
N ILE A 56 12.63 11.86 33.68
CA ILE A 56 11.85 13.09 33.91
C ILE A 56 12.52 14.31 33.24
N GLU A 57 13.85 14.34 33.15
CA GLU A 57 14.54 15.39 32.38
C GLU A 57 14.41 15.18 30.87
N ILE A 58 14.33 13.92 30.43
CA ILE A 58 14.05 13.57 29.04
C ILE A 58 12.68 14.08 28.62
N SER A 59 11.65 13.84 29.44
CA SER A 59 10.29 14.29 29.13
C SER A 59 10.21 15.81 29.05
N LYS A 60 10.95 16.53 29.90
CA LYS A 60 11.05 18.00 29.84
C LYS A 60 11.67 18.51 28.53
N LYS A 61 12.62 17.79 27.92
CA LYS A 61 13.26 18.19 26.65
C LYS A 61 12.47 17.79 25.40
N ILE A 62 11.89 16.59 25.37
CA ILE A 62 11.23 16.05 24.18
C ILE A 62 9.76 16.47 24.09
N TYR A 63 9.05 16.40 25.21
CA TYR A 63 7.61 16.65 25.25
C TYR A 63 7.22 17.27 26.58
N VAL A 64 7.47 18.59 26.68
CA VAL A 64 7.21 19.44 27.85
C VAL A 64 5.85 19.17 28.53
N PRO A 65 4.73 18.93 27.82
CA PRO A 65 3.46 18.60 28.47
C PRO A 65 3.54 17.34 29.35
N ALA A 66 4.27 16.29 28.95
CA ALA A 66 4.40 15.09 29.77
C ALA A 66 5.15 15.34 31.09
N TYR A 67 6.10 16.28 31.12
CA TYR A 67 6.76 16.66 32.36
C TYR A 67 5.77 17.25 33.37
N TYR A 68 5.00 18.26 32.96
CA TYR A 68 4.00 18.90 33.82
C TYR A 68 2.85 17.97 34.21
N PHE A 69 2.52 17.00 33.36
CA PHE A 69 1.58 15.93 33.71
C PHE A 69 2.10 15.03 34.84
N ILE A 70 3.36 14.57 34.74
CA ILE A 70 3.99 13.72 35.76
C ILE A 70 4.16 14.49 37.08
N ASP A 71 4.57 15.76 37.01
CA ASP A 71 4.73 16.63 38.18
C ASP A 71 3.38 16.88 38.89
N GLY A 72 2.33 17.16 38.12
CA GLY A 72 0.97 17.32 38.65
C GLY A 72 0.44 16.08 39.36
N LEU A 73 0.73 14.88 38.84
CA LEU A 73 0.31 13.61 39.44
C LEU A 73 1.12 13.21 40.69
N LYS A 74 2.43 13.47 40.71
CA LYS A 74 3.30 13.08 41.84
C LYS A 74 3.22 14.06 43.01
N ASN A 75 3.20 15.35 42.71
CA ASN A 75 3.32 16.41 43.70
C ASN A 75 1.97 17.08 44.02
N ASN A 76 0.85 16.58 43.47
CA ASN A 76 -0.49 17.17 43.56
C ASN A 76 -0.53 18.68 43.23
N ASN A 77 0.36 19.12 42.33
CA ASN A 77 0.50 20.53 42.00
C ASN A 77 -0.53 20.96 40.94
N LEU A 78 -1.55 21.70 41.36
CA LEU A 78 -2.64 22.18 40.50
C LEU A 78 -2.14 23.12 39.40
N LEU A 79 -1.07 23.89 39.64
CA LEU A 79 -0.47 24.76 38.64
C LEU A 79 0.14 23.96 37.47
N SER A 80 0.80 22.84 37.77
CA SER A 80 1.39 21.95 36.76
C SER A 80 0.31 21.33 35.86
N VAL A 81 -0.85 20.98 36.42
CA VAL A 81 -2.01 20.51 35.65
C VAL A 81 -2.57 21.59 34.72
N LEU A 82 -2.65 22.84 35.19
CA LEU A 82 -3.09 23.97 34.37
C LEU A 82 -2.11 24.25 33.22
N ILE A 83 -0.79 24.25 33.50
CA ILE A 83 0.25 24.43 32.48
C ILE A 83 0.18 23.31 31.45
N PHE A 84 0.03 22.06 31.88
CA PHE A 84 -0.17 20.90 30.99
C PHE A 84 -1.39 21.09 30.07
N SER A 85 -2.54 21.47 30.64
CA SER A 85 -3.77 21.70 29.89
C SER A 85 -3.58 22.81 28.85
N PHE A 86 -3.00 23.94 29.25
CA PHE A 86 -2.73 25.06 28.35
C PHE A 86 -1.77 24.67 27.21
N LEU A 87 -0.66 24.01 27.53
CA LEU A 87 0.32 23.56 26.53
C LEU A 87 -0.24 22.51 25.56
N SER A 88 -1.26 21.75 25.96
CA SER A 88 -1.92 20.76 25.10
C SER A 88 -3.01 21.38 24.22
N ILE A 89 -3.80 22.30 24.77
CA ILE A 89 -4.91 22.97 24.08
C ILE A 89 -4.41 24.02 23.07
N THR A 90 -3.38 24.78 23.43
CA THR A 90 -2.82 25.86 22.59
C THR A 90 -2.44 25.39 21.18
N PRO A 91 -1.60 24.36 20.99
CA PRO A 91 -1.24 23.88 19.65
C PRO A 91 -2.44 23.32 18.89
N PHE A 92 -3.44 22.77 19.58
CA PHE A 92 -4.69 22.30 18.95
C PHE A 92 -5.53 23.47 18.40
N ILE A 93 -5.68 24.55 19.18
CA ILE A 93 -6.38 25.77 18.72
C ILE A 93 -5.62 26.41 17.55
N ILE A 94 -4.30 26.55 17.65
CA ILE A 94 -3.46 27.07 16.56
C ILE A 94 -3.65 26.23 15.29
N PHE A 95 -3.66 24.90 15.42
CA PHE A 95 -3.92 24.00 14.32
C PHE A 95 -5.30 24.26 13.69
N ILE A 96 -6.37 24.40 14.47
CA ILE A 96 -7.70 24.70 13.92
C ILE A 96 -7.70 26.04 13.18
N LEU A 97 -7.10 27.09 13.74
CA LEU A 97 -7.10 28.43 13.15
C LEU A 97 -6.35 28.47 11.82
N ILE A 98 -5.18 27.83 11.73
CA ILE A 98 -4.37 27.78 10.51
C ILE A 98 -5.07 26.94 9.43
N PHE A 99 -5.61 25.78 9.80
CA PHE A 99 -6.09 24.80 8.82
C PHE A 99 -7.52 25.04 8.37
N SER A 100 -8.42 25.53 9.23
CA SER A 100 -9.85 25.72 8.90
C SER A 100 -10.09 26.55 7.63
N LYS A 101 -9.39 27.67 7.47
CA LYS A 101 -9.55 28.57 6.32
C LYS A 101 -8.96 27.99 5.02
N GLY A 102 -7.79 27.36 5.11
CA GLY A 102 -7.09 26.82 3.94
C GLY A 102 -7.67 25.49 3.45
N PHE A 103 -8.08 24.62 4.37
CA PHE A 103 -8.51 23.26 4.07
C PHE A 103 -9.82 23.23 3.26
N ARG A 104 -10.78 24.12 3.57
CA ARG A 104 -12.03 24.23 2.81
C ARG A 104 -11.77 24.63 1.35
N LYS A 105 -10.88 25.61 1.12
CA LYS A 105 -10.52 26.08 -0.24
C LYS A 105 -9.79 25.00 -1.05
N ILE A 106 -8.87 24.27 -0.41
CA ILE A 106 -8.15 23.16 -1.05
C ILE A 106 -9.15 22.05 -1.41
N ASN A 107 -10.00 21.60 -0.48
CA ASN A 107 -10.93 20.51 -0.73
C ASN A 107 -11.94 20.84 -1.84
N SER A 108 -12.51 22.06 -1.87
CA SER A 108 -13.45 22.46 -2.95
C SER A 108 -12.79 22.34 -4.33
N LYS A 109 -11.59 22.91 -4.49
CA LYS A 109 -10.85 22.86 -5.76
C LYS A 109 -10.30 21.48 -6.08
N MET A 110 -10.12 20.63 -5.07
CA MET A 110 -9.75 19.24 -5.28
C MET A 110 -10.91 18.42 -5.84
N THR A 111 -12.16 18.79 -5.57
CA THR A 111 -13.36 18.13 -6.11
C THR A 111 -13.74 18.66 -7.49
N GLU A 112 -13.34 19.89 -7.84
CA GLU A 112 -13.54 20.47 -9.16
C GLU A 112 -12.61 19.84 -10.21
N GLY A 113 -13.18 19.40 -11.34
CA GLY A 113 -12.41 18.88 -12.47
C GLY A 113 -11.67 20.01 -13.20
N TYR A 114 -10.41 19.77 -13.62
CA TYR A 114 -9.66 20.76 -14.41
C TYR A 114 -10.30 20.93 -15.79
N LYS A 115 -10.88 22.11 -16.06
CA LYS A 115 -11.46 22.45 -17.36
C LYS A 115 -10.37 23.00 -18.28
N VAL A 116 -10.13 22.32 -19.41
CA VAL A 116 -9.26 22.84 -20.47
C VAL A 116 -10.07 23.84 -21.28
N ASN A 117 -9.64 25.11 -21.33
CA ASN A 117 -10.41 26.17 -22.00
C ASN A 117 -10.54 26.01 -23.52
N ASP A 118 -9.72 25.17 -24.17
CA ASP A 118 -9.72 24.96 -25.62
C ASP A 118 -9.55 23.48 -26.00
N TYR A 119 -10.48 22.63 -25.56
CA TYR A 119 -10.46 21.22 -25.98
C TYR A 119 -10.77 21.10 -27.47
N LYS A 120 -9.75 20.77 -28.27
CA LYS A 120 -9.94 20.33 -29.66
C LYS A 120 -10.06 18.81 -29.70
N VAL A 121 -11.11 18.32 -30.35
CA VAL A 121 -11.28 16.88 -30.61
C VAL A 121 -10.08 16.41 -31.42
N LYS A 122 -9.20 15.63 -30.79
CA LYS A 122 -8.08 15.00 -31.48
C LYS A 122 -8.59 13.75 -32.21
N GLY A 123 -7.96 13.41 -33.34
CA GLY A 123 -8.31 12.20 -34.10
C GLY A 123 -8.37 10.95 -33.22
N LEU A 124 -9.41 10.15 -33.43
CA LEU A 124 -9.62 8.91 -32.69
C LEU A 124 -8.58 7.88 -33.14
N LYS A 125 -7.75 7.41 -32.20
CA LYS A 125 -6.81 6.31 -32.44
C LYS A 125 -7.55 4.99 -32.22
N SER A 126 -7.57 4.12 -33.22
CA SER A 126 -8.11 2.77 -33.09
C SER A 126 -7.10 1.84 -32.41
N TYR A 127 -7.57 1.09 -31.41
CA TYR A 127 -6.80 0.06 -30.72
C TYR A 127 -7.61 -1.24 -30.70
N LYS A 128 -6.94 -2.39 -30.57
CA LYS A 128 -7.63 -3.66 -30.25
C LYS A 128 -8.42 -3.50 -28.93
N PRO A 129 -9.62 -4.10 -28.79
CA PRO A 129 -10.49 -3.91 -27.61
C PRO A 129 -9.79 -4.10 -26.27
N ILE A 130 -9.04 -5.19 -26.08
CA ILE A 130 -8.30 -5.47 -24.84
C ILE A 130 -7.24 -4.39 -24.55
N LYS A 131 -6.53 -3.89 -25.58
CA LYS A 131 -5.53 -2.83 -25.41
C LYS A 131 -6.17 -1.48 -25.06
N ALA A 132 -7.35 -1.20 -25.62
CA ALA A 132 -8.13 -0.02 -25.26
C ALA A 132 -8.59 -0.08 -23.80
N LEU A 133 -9.11 -1.23 -23.37
CA LEU A 133 -9.49 -1.47 -21.97
C LEU A 133 -8.30 -1.35 -21.03
N LEU A 134 -7.17 -1.98 -21.33
CA LEU A 134 -5.97 -1.88 -20.50
C LEU A 134 -5.48 -0.42 -20.41
N ASN A 135 -5.48 0.33 -21.51
CA ASN A 135 -5.14 1.76 -21.48
C ASN A 135 -6.15 2.59 -20.68
N LYS A 136 -7.44 2.26 -20.72
CA LYS A 136 -8.47 2.89 -19.89
C LYS A 136 -8.16 2.65 -18.41
N GLU A 137 -7.92 1.39 -18.02
CA GLU A 137 -7.63 1.02 -16.63
C GLU A 137 -6.32 1.65 -16.14
N LEU A 138 -5.28 1.72 -16.98
CA LEU A 138 -4.00 2.36 -16.64
C LEU A 138 -4.18 3.86 -16.39
N LYS A 139 -4.95 4.54 -17.23
CA LYS A 139 -5.30 5.96 -17.01
C LYS A 139 -6.13 6.14 -15.74
N ARG A 140 -7.08 5.24 -15.48
CA ARG A 140 -7.90 5.25 -14.26
C ARG A 140 -7.03 5.10 -13.01
N TYR A 141 -6.06 4.19 -13.03
CA TYR A 141 -5.12 3.95 -11.93
C TYR A 141 -4.41 5.24 -11.50
N PHE A 142 -3.73 5.92 -12.43
CA PHE A 142 -3.01 7.17 -12.14
C PHE A 142 -3.92 8.40 -11.96
N SER A 143 -5.23 8.27 -12.27
CA SER A 143 -6.21 9.33 -11.99
C SER A 143 -6.67 9.37 -10.53
N SER A 144 -6.35 8.36 -9.71
CA SER A 144 -6.68 8.32 -8.29
C SER A 144 -5.42 8.12 -7.45
N TYR A 145 -4.96 9.19 -6.79
CA TYR A 145 -3.77 9.08 -5.93
C TYR A 145 -3.99 8.13 -4.75
N ILE A 146 -5.22 8.04 -4.23
CA ILE A 146 -5.58 7.15 -3.12
C ILE A 146 -5.48 5.69 -3.57
N TYR A 147 -5.97 5.41 -4.78
CA TYR A 147 -5.90 4.07 -5.34
C TYR A 147 -4.46 3.63 -5.57
N VAL A 148 -3.61 4.50 -6.14
CA VAL A 148 -2.19 4.21 -6.30
C VAL A 148 -1.54 3.95 -4.94
N LEU A 149 -1.67 4.87 -3.98
CA LEU A 149 -1.00 4.73 -2.68
C LEU A 149 -1.40 3.48 -1.92
N ASN A 150 -2.67 3.09 -1.98
CA ASN A 150 -3.14 1.91 -1.25
C ASN A 150 -2.63 0.62 -1.88
N THR A 151 -2.45 0.59 -3.20
CA THR A 151 -2.12 -0.63 -3.94
C THR A 151 -0.63 -0.75 -4.26
N SER A 152 0.11 0.36 -4.24
CA SER A 152 1.55 0.38 -4.51
C SER A 152 2.41 0.37 -3.24
N PHE A 153 1.82 0.53 -2.05
CA PHE A 153 2.59 0.64 -0.80
C PHE A 153 3.51 -0.56 -0.56
N GLY A 154 3.00 -1.79 -0.77
CA GLY A 154 3.81 -3.00 -0.64
C GLY A 154 4.97 -3.04 -1.64
N LEU A 155 4.73 -2.66 -2.90
CA LEU A 155 5.78 -2.58 -3.93
C LEU A 155 6.83 -1.50 -3.63
N VAL A 156 6.40 -0.34 -3.11
CA VAL A 156 7.32 0.72 -2.67
C VAL A 156 8.21 0.20 -1.53
N LEU A 157 7.61 -0.47 -0.54
CA LEU A 157 8.37 -1.06 0.57
C LEU A 157 9.37 -2.12 0.08
N LEU A 158 8.98 -2.95 -0.88
CA LEU A 158 9.85 -3.95 -1.48
C LEU A 158 11.03 -3.32 -2.25
N GLY A 159 10.77 -2.25 -2.99
CA GLY A 159 11.83 -1.48 -3.65
C GLY A 159 12.80 -0.84 -2.66
N VAL A 160 12.28 -0.26 -1.58
CA VAL A 160 13.10 0.30 -0.47
C VAL A 160 13.94 -0.79 0.19
N LEU A 161 13.37 -1.96 0.44
CA LEU A 161 14.09 -3.12 0.98
C LEU A 161 15.24 -3.54 0.05
N ALA A 162 14.98 -3.66 -1.25
CA ALA A 162 15.98 -4.05 -2.24
C ALA A 162 17.14 -3.05 -2.31
N VAL A 163 16.82 -1.76 -2.42
CA VAL A 163 17.82 -0.67 -2.43
C VAL A 163 18.58 -0.63 -1.11
N GLY A 164 17.89 -0.79 0.02
CA GLY A 164 18.48 -0.83 1.35
C GLY A 164 19.50 -1.96 1.51
N ILE A 165 19.17 -3.17 1.04
CA ILE A 165 20.09 -4.33 1.07
C ILE A 165 21.34 -4.07 0.20
N ILE A 166 21.18 -3.42 -0.96
CA ILE A 166 22.31 -3.07 -1.83
C ILE A 166 23.27 -2.11 -1.12
N ILE A 167 22.74 -1.04 -0.52
CA ILE A 167 23.51 0.07 0.05
C ILE A 167 24.08 -0.29 1.43
N LEU A 168 23.23 -0.75 2.34
CA LEU A 168 23.57 -0.97 3.75
C LEU A 168 24.13 -2.37 4.02
N GLY A 169 23.85 -3.33 3.13
CA GLY A 169 24.23 -4.73 3.30
C GLY A 169 23.26 -5.53 4.18
N LYS A 170 23.46 -6.84 4.19
CA LYS A 170 22.59 -7.82 4.86
C LYS A 170 22.45 -7.54 6.36
N ASP A 171 23.56 -7.38 7.06
CA ASP A 171 23.56 -7.36 8.54
C ASP A 171 22.91 -6.10 9.11
N LYS A 172 23.10 -4.96 8.45
CA LYS A 172 22.44 -3.71 8.82
C LYS A 172 20.93 -3.77 8.57
N ILE A 173 20.49 -4.29 7.42
CA ILE A 173 19.05 -4.42 7.15
C ILE A 173 18.40 -5.43 8.10
N ALA A 174 19.08 -6.54 8.36
CA ALA A 174 18.57 -7.54 9.28
C ALA A 174 18.45 -6.99 10.70
N THR A 175 19.40 -6.19 11.19
CA THR A 175 19.26 -5.51 12.49
C THR A 175 18.12 -4.50 12.50
N ILE A 176 17.96 -3.68 11.45
CA ILE A 176 16.86 -2.71 11.34
C ILE A 176 15.47 -3.39 11.40
N ILE A 177 15.33 -4.54 10.76
CA ILE A 177 14.05 -5.26 10.65
C ILE A 177 13.92 -6.32 11.77
N ASN A 178 14.86 -6.38 12.71
CA ASN A 178 14.94 -7.40 13.76
C ASN A 178 14.90 -8.85 13.21
N LEU A 179 15.55 -9.06 12.06
CA LEU A 179 15.77 -10.37 11.45
C LEU A 179 17.05 -11.00 11.99
N SER A 180 17.03 -12.32 12.06
CA SER A 180 18.17 -13.10 12.53
C SER A 180 19.16 -13.37 11.39
N SER A 181 20.11 -12.45 11.17
CA SER A 181 21.09 -12.47 10.07
C SER A 181 21.86 -13.78 9.90
N TYR A 182 22.18 -14.44 11.03
CA TYR A 182 23.09 -15.59 11.10
C TYR A 182 22.38 -16.94 11.14
N THR A 183 21.05 -16.95 11.01
CA THR A 183 20.27 -18.19 11.12
C THR A 183 19.95 -18.77 9.75
N SER A 184 19.79 -20.09 9.70
CA SER A 184 19.20 -20.83 8.56
C SER A 184 17.80 -20.31 8.18
N MET A 185 17.17 -19.52 9.05
CA MET A 185 15.84 -18.91 8.88
C MET A 185 15.84 -17.64 8.03
N PHE A 186 16.99 -17.07 7.69
CA PHE A 186 17.06 -15.80 6.97
C PHE A 186 16.34 -15.85 5.60
N ASN A 187 16.50 -16.96 4.86
CA ASN A 187 15.82 -17.13 3.56
C ASN A 187 14.30 -17.25 3.72
N VAL A 188 13.83 -17.85 4.82
CA VAL A 188 12.40 -17.92 5.12
C VAL A 188 11.87 -16.53 5.42
N GLN A 189 12.55 -15.77 6.28
CA GLN A 189 12.17 -14.42 6.67
C GLN A 189 12.09 -13.47 5.48
N ILE A 190 13.12 -13.47 4.62
CA ILE A 190 13.13 -12.60 3.43
C ILE A 190 12.03 -13.00 2.44
N THR A 191 11.77 -14.31 2.25
CA THR A 191 10.64 -14.79 1.45
C THR A 191 9.32 -14.28 1.99
N MET A 192 9.10 -14.38 3.30
CA MET A 192 7.86 -13.93 3.92
C MET A 192 7.66 -12.42 3.76
N ILE A 193 8.72 -11.62 3.87
CA ILE A 193 8.66 -10.17 3.64
C ILE A 193 8.32 -9.85 2.18
N ILE A 194 8.97 -10.51 1.21
CA ILE A 194 8.70 -10.31 -0.21
C ILE A 194 7.25 -10.67 -0.54
N MET A 195 6.78 -11.82 -0.06
CA MET A 195 5.41 -12.28 -0.27
C MET A 195 4.39 -11.38 0.41
N PHE A 196 4.69 -10.87 1.61
CA PHE A 196 3.85 -9.87 2.29
C PHE A 196 3.71 -8.60 1.45
N CYS A 197 4.81 -8.09 0.89
CA CYS A 197 4.78 -6.91 0.03
C CYS A 197 3.91 -7.11 -1.23
N ILE A 198 3.99 -8.31 -1.84
CA ILE A 198 3.15 -8.68 -2.98
C ILE A 198 1.68 -8.76 -2.55
N PHE A 199 1.38 -9.46 -1.46
CA PHE A 199 0.02 -9.65 -0.92
C PHE A 199 -0.67 -8.40 -0.40
N MET A 200 0.09 -7.33 -0.14
CA MET A 200 -0.46 -6.01 0.16
C MET A 200 -0.72 -5.16 -1.10
N SER A 201 -0.31 -5.64 -2.28
CA SER A 201 -0.34 -4.88 -3.53
C SER A 201 -1.41 -5.39 -4.50
N CYS A 202 -2.68 -5.31 -4.08
CA CYS A 202 -3.82 -5.78 -4.88
C CYS A 202 -4.62 -4.63 -5.49
N THR A 203 -4.55 -4.46 -6.82
CA THR A 203 -5.36 -3.45 -7.52
C THR A 203 -6.79 -3.92 -7.79
N THR A 204 -7.00 -5.22 -8.00
CA THR A 204 -8.27 -5.76 -8.49
C THR A 204 -9.38 -5.75 -7.44
N SER A 205 -9.05 -5.76 -6.15
CA SER A 205 -9.98 -5.69 -5.00
C SER A 205 -10.89 -4.47 -5.00
N SER A 206 -10.50 -3.37 -5.65
CA SER A 206 -11.34 -2.16 -5.78
C SER A 206 -11.66 -1.78 -7.22
N SER A 207 -11.04 -2.42 -8.22
CA SER A 207 -11.15 -2.07 -9.64
C SER A 207 -12.56 -2.07 -10.26
N ILE A 208 -13.47 -3.00 -9.90
CA ILE A 208 -14.85 -3.02 -10.38
C ILE A 208 -15.70 -2.00 -9.62
N SER A 209 -15.61 -2.01 -8.29
CA SER A 209 -16.27 -1.01 -7.44
C SER A 209 -15.96 0.43 -7.87
N LEU A 210 -14.72 0.71 -8.28
CA LEU A 210 -14.30 2.02 -8.78
C LEU A 210 -14.96 2.44 -10.10
N GLU A 211 -15.59 1.54 -10.87
CA GLU A 211 -16.41 1.96 -12.02
C GLU A 211 -17.66 2.72 -11.56
N GLY A 212 -18.27 2.31 -10.45
CA GLY A 212 -19.42 2.95 -9.82
C GLY A 212 -20.51 3.35 -10.83
N LYS A 213 -20.83 4.66 -10.87
CA LYS A 213 -21.83 5.24 -11.78
C LYS A 213 -21.52 5.07 -13.28
N ASN A 214 -20.28 4.76 -13.66
CA ASN A 214 -19.89 4.56 -15.05
C ASN A 214 -19.94 3.08 -15.48
N LEU A 215 -20.37 2.16 -14.60
CA LEU A 215 -20.43 0.73 -14.90
C LEU A 215 -21.33 0.43 -16.11
N TRP A 216 -22.45 1.15 -16.28
CA TRP A 216 -23.37 0.96 -17.41
C TRP A 216 -22.68 1.18 -18.77
N ILE A 217 -21.70 2.08 -18.86
CA ILE A 217 -20.94 2.33 -20.09
C ILE A 217 -20.17 1.07 -20.49
N LEU A 218 -19.52 0.41 -19.52
CA LEU A 218 -18.82 -0.85 -19.76
C LEU A 218 -19.78 -1.97 -20.18
N LYS A 219 -20.97 -2.05 -19.56
CA LYS A 219 -21.98 -3.06 -19.89
C LYS A 219 -22.63 -2.86 -21.26
N SER A 220 -22.70 -1.62 -21.76
CA SER A 220 -23.26 -1.30 -23.08
C SER A 220 -22.31 -1.57 -24.25
N LEU A 221 -21.03 -1.80 -24.00
CA LEU A 221 -20.05 -2.03 -25.06
C LEU A 221 -20.21 -3.47 -25.61
N PRO A 222 -20.05 -3.67 -26.93
CA PRO A 222 -20.08 -5.00 -27.55
C PRO A 222 -18.74 -5.73 -27.32
N ILE A 223 -18.42 -6.01 -26.06
CA ILE A 223 -17.19 -6.68 -25.62
C ILE A 223 -17.54 -7.80 -24.65
N ASP A 224 -16.76 -8.88 -24.70
CA ASP A 224 -16.91 -9.98 -23.76
C ASP A 224 -16.55 -9.52 -22.34
N GLU A 225 -17.30 -9.95 -21.34
CA GLU A 225 -17.05 -9.59 -19.94
C GLU A 225 -15.69 -10.13 -19.46
N LEU A 226 -15.25 -11.25 -20.04
CA LEU A 226 -13.93 -11.80 -19.78
C LEU A 226 -12.80 -10.87 -20.22
N ASP A 227 -13.00 -10.09 -21.28
CA ASP A 227 -11.99 -9.12 -21.71
C ASP A 227 -11.93 -7.91 -20.77
N ILE A 228 -13.06 -7.54 -20.14
CA ILE A 228 -13.09 -6.58 -19.03
C ILE A 228 -12.26 -7.14 -17.87
N PHE A 229 -12.50 -8.38 -17.45
CA PHE A 229 -11.75 -9.01 -16.37
C PHE A 229 -10.25 -9.12 -16.67
N LYS A 230 -9.87 -9.58 -17.87
CA LYS A 230 -8.47 -9.65 -18.31
C LYS A 230 -7.80 -8.29 -18.27
N SER A 231 -8.50 -7.21 -18.65
CA SER A 231 -7.93 -5.86 -18.60
C SER A 231 -7.60 -5.43 -17.15
N LYS A 232 -8.49 -5.76 -16.19
CA LYS A 232 -8.30 -5.46 -14.76
C LYS A 232 -7.18 -6.30 -14.15
N LEU A 233 -7.14 -7.60 -14.45
CA LEU A 233 -6.04 -8.48 -14.05
C LEU A 233 -4.70 -8.02 -14.65
N GLY A 234 -4.71 -7.61 -15.91
CA GLY A 234 -3.55 -7.15 -16.65
C GLY A 234 -2.87 -5.94 -16.01
N ILE A 235 -3.64 -4.97 -15.48
CA ILE A 235 -3.06 -3.86 -14.73
C ILE A 235 -2.38 -4.31 -13.45
N ASN A 236 -2.97 -5.24 -12.71
CA ASN A 236 -2.32 -5.76 -11.50
C ASN A 236 -0.98 -6.41 -11.83
N ILE A 237 -0.98 -7.29 -12.82
CA ILE A 237 0.22 -8.02 -13.24
C ILE A 237 1.28 -7.04 -13.76
N LEU A 238 0.88 -6.08 -14.60
CA LEU A 238 1.79 -5.09 -15.19
C LEU A 238 2.48 -4.22 -14.13
N LEU A 239 1.81 -3.93 -13.01
CA LEU A 239 2.36 -3.11 -11.93
C LEU A 239 3.17 -3.95 -10.92
N VAL A 240 2.63 -5.09 -10.48
CA VAL A 240 3.20 -5.89 -9.39
C VAL A 240 4.41 -6.70 -9.87
N LEU A 241 4.26 -7.43 -10.98
CA LEU A 241 5.22 -8.46 -11.38
C LEU A 241 6.60 -7.88 -11.76
N PRO A 242 6.72 -6.81 -12.58
CA PRO A 242 8.02 -6.24 -12.91
C PRO A 242 8.76 -5.70 -11.69
N ILE A 243 8.05 -4.97 -10.82
CA ILE A 243 8.66 -4.37 -9.63
C ILE A 243 9.10 -5.46 -8.65
N ALA A 244 8.26 -6.48 -8.44
CA ALA A 244 8.57 -7.58 -7.54
C ALA A 244 9.78 -8.41 -8.03
N LEU A 245 9.80 -8.79 -9.31
CA LEU A 245 10.91 -9.57 -9.88
C LEU A 245 12.22 -8.77 -9.91
N ILE A 246 12.19 -7.50 -10.35
CA ILE A 246 13.40 -6.66 -10.36
C ILE A 246 13.94 -6.51 -8.94
N SER A 247 13.07 -6.19 -7.97
CA SER A 247 13.48 -6.05 -6.56
C SER A 247 14.05 -7.35 -6.00
N PHE A 248 13.41 -8.48 -6.28
CA PHE A 248 13.90 -9.80 -5.87
C PHE A 248 15.25 -10.15 -6.50
N LEU A 249 15.44 -9.88 -7.80
CA LEU A 249 16.70 -10.13 -8.49
C LEU A 249 17.84 -9.27 -7.92
N LEU A 250 17.56 -8.00 -7.61
CA LEU A 250 18.52 -7.12 -6.95
C LEU A 250 18.94 -7.66 -5.58
N ILE A 251 17.97 -8.13 -4.79
CA ILE A 251 18.21 -8.75 -3.48
C ILE A 251 19.03 -10.04 -3.65
N SER A 252 18.68 -10.89 -4.63
CA SER A 252 19.31 -12.19 -4.81
C SER A 252 20.77 -12.08 -5.26
N ILE A 253 21.09 -11.11 -6.13
CA ILE A 253 22.47 -10.82 -6.53
C ILE A 253 23.30 -10.37 -5.34
N LYS A 254 22.77 -9.44 -4.52
CA LYS A 254 23.51 -8.89 -3.38
C LYS A 254 23.74 -9.93 -2.28
N LEU A 255 22.75 -10.79 -2.05
CA LEU A 255 22.79 -11.82 -1.00
C LEU A 255 23.37 -13.16 -1.48
N LYS A 256 23.72 -13.28 -2.76
CA LYS A 256 24.31 -14.47 -3.39
C LYS A 256 23.47 -15.73 -3.14
N PHE A 257 22.17 -15.64 -3.40
CA PHE A 257 21.30 -16.80 -3.27
C PHE A 257 21.62 -17.89 -4.30
N SER A 258 21.29 -19.15 -3.97
CA SER A 258 21.47 -20.26 -4.91
C SER A 258 20.57 -20.11 -6.13
N ILE A 259 21.05 -20.55 -7.29
CA ILE A 259 20.30 -20.46 -8.56
C ILE A 259 18.94 -21.16 -8.47
N PHE A 260 18.90 -22.29 -7.77
CA PHE A 260 17.68 -23.06 -7.52
C PHE A 260 16.64 -22.25 -6.76
N TYR A 261 17.06 -21.56 -5.68
CA TYR A 261 16.17 -20.69 -4.93
C TYR A 261 15.67 -19.50 -5.76
N ILE A 262 16.55 -18.89 -6.57
CA ILE A 262 16.18 -17.79 -7.46
C ILE A 262 15.07 -18.21 -8.43
N ILE A 263 15.19 -19.39 -9.04
CA ILE A 263 14.21 -19.91 -10.00
C ILE A 263 12.86 -20.19 -9.30
N ILE A 264 12.88 -20.95 -8.21
CA ILE A 264 11.66 -21.33 -7.47
C ILE A 264 10.94 -20.09 -6.93
N MET A 265 11.67 -19.15 -6.34
CA MET A 265 11.08 -17.90 -5.84
C MET A 265 10.53 -17.04 -6.97
N SER A 266 11.18 -16.98 -8.13
CA SER A 266 10.64 -16.24 -9.28
C SER A 266 9.31 -16.85 -9.75
N ILE A 267 9.20 -18.17 -9.78
CA ILE A 267 7.93 -18.86 -10.08
C ILE A 267 6.88 -18.52 -9.02
N LEU A 268 7.23 -18.59 -7.74
CA LEU A 268 6.32 -18.24 -6.65
C LEU A 268 5.83 -16.78 -6.75
N ILE A 269 6.69 -15.83 -7.09
CA ILE A 269 6.33 -14.42 -7.31
C ILE A 269 5.33 -14.29 -8.47
N ILE A 270 5.56 -15.00 -9.58
CA ILE A 270 4.67 -14.97 -10.74
C ILE A 270 3.30 -15.51 -10.35
N VAL A 271 3.24 -16.72 -9.78
CA VAL A 271 1.97 -17.37 -9.40
C VAL A 271 1.22 -16.54 -8.36
N SER A 272 1.89 -16.06 -7.31
CA SER A 272 1.24 -15.22 -6.30
C SER A 272 0.72 -13.89 -6.85
N SER A 273 1.37 -13.32 -7.86
CA SER A 273 0.89 -12.12 -8.56
C SER A 273 -0.40 -12.37 -9.34
N PHE A 274 -0.57 -13.57 -9.92
CA PHE A 274 -1.83 -14.00 -10.52
C PHE A 274 -2.89 -14.26 -9.45
N PHE A 275 -2.54 -14.98 -8.39
CA PHE A 275 -3.43 -15.28 -7.28
C PHE A 275 -4.04 -14.04 -6.67
N ILE A 276 -3.24 -13.05 -6.31
CA ILE A 276 -3.77 -11.83 -5.69
C ILE A 276 -4.67 -11.05 -6.66
N ALA A 277 -4.37 -11.08 -7.97
CA ALA A 277 -5.17 -10.43 -8.99
C ALA A 277 -6.54 -11.11 -9.12
N LEU A 278 -6.56 -12.44 -9.26
CA LEU A 278 -7.76 -13.26 -9.40
C LEU A 278 -8.62 -13.20 -8.14
N TYR A 279 -8.00 -13.43 -6.99
CA TYR A 279 -8.67 -13.41 -5.70
C TYR A 279 -9.29 -12.05 -5.41
N GLY A 280 -8.52 -10.96 -5.58
CA GLY A 280 -9.02 -9.60 -5.42
C GLY A 280 -10.19 -9.29 -6.35
N LEU A 281 -10.13 -9.70 -7.62
CA LEU A 281 -11.21 -9.51 -8.57
C LEU A 281 -12.48 -10.26 -8.15
N PHE A 282 -12.31 -11.52 -7.73
CA PHE A 282 -13.42 -12.35 -7.28
C PHE A 282 -14.12 -11.78 -6.05
N ILE A 283 -13.36 -11.37 -5.03
CA ILE A 283 -13.93 -10.73 -3.83
C ILE A 283 -14.61 -9.40 -4.16
N ASN A 284 -14.10 -8.63 -5.14
CA ASN A 284 -14.75 -7.40 -5.62
C ASN A 284 -16.06 -7.66 -6.35
N LEU A 285 -16.18 -8.78 -7.07
CA LEU A 285 -17.44 -9.22 -7.67
C LEU A 285 -18.47 -9.68 -6.61
N LEU A 286 -18.01 -10.25 -5.49
CA LEU A 286 -18.89 -10.68 -4.39
C LEU A 286 -19.38 -9.52 -3.52
N TYR A 287 -18.51 -8.55 -3.22
CA TYR A 287 -18.81 -7.41 -2.36
C TYR A 287 -18.52 -6.08 -3.06
N PRO A 288 -19.20 -5.80 -4.19
CA PRO A 288 -19.00 -4.57 -4.94
C PRO A 288 -19.57 -3.38 -4.17
N LYS A 289 -18.89 -2.23 -4.25
CA LYS A 289 -19.33 -0.96 -3.69
C LYS A 289 -19.42 0.10 -4.79
N LEU A 290 -20.58 0.17 -5.43
CA LEU A 290 -20.82 1.03 -6.59
C LEU A 290 -21.32 2.44 -6.20
N ASP A 291 -22.04 2.56 -5.10
CA ASP A 291 -22.62 3.83 -4.59
C ASP A 291 -21.65 4.61 -3.71
N TYR A 292 -20.45 4.86 -4.21
CA TYR A 292 -19.44 5.64 -3.47
C TYR A 292 -19.51 7.12 -3.83
N ILE A 293 -19.33 7.97 -2.81
CA ILE A 293 -19.14 9.42 -2.99
C ILE A 293 -17.65 9.75 -3.08
N ASN A 294 -16.83 9.03 -2.31
CA ASN A 294 -15.38 9.23 -2.23
C ASN A 294 -14.64 7.93 -2.53
N GLU A 295 -13.58 7.99 -3.35
CA GLU A 295 -12.76 6.81 -3.70
C GLU A 295 -12.11 6.14 -2.47
N VAL A 296 -11.87 6.90 -1.39
CA VAL A 296 -11.36 6.38 -0.10
C VAL A 296 -12.28 5.28 0.43
N GLU A 297 -13.59 5.44 0.26
CA GLU A 297 -14.59 4.52 0.78
C GLU A 297 -14.50 3.14 0.13
N VAL A 298 -14.18 3.10 -1.16
CA VAL A 298 -14.02 1.85 -1.92
C VAL A 298 -12.66 1.22 -1.65
N VAL A 299 -11.60 2.04 -1.71
CA VAL A 299 -10.21 1.56 -1.71
C VAL A 299 -9.71 1.18 -0.32
N LYS A 300 -10.07 1.95 0.72
CA LYS A 300 -9.53 1.76 2.08
C LYS A 300 -10.55 1.19 3.06
N ARG A 301 -11.83 1.50 2.87
CA ARG A 301 -12.92 1.13 3.81
C ARG A 301 -13.92 0.16 3.19
N GLY A 302 -13.66 -0.32 1.96
CA GLY A 302 -14.56 -1.21 1.25
C GLY A 302 -14.41 -2.64 1.75
N LEU A 303 -15.52 -3.35 1.92
CA LEU A 303 -15.51 -4.74 2.37
C LEU A 303 -14.62 -5.62 1.50
N SER A 304 -14.67 -5.43 0.18
CA SER A 304 -13.81 -6.17 -0.74
C SER A 304 -12.32 -5.93 -0.48
N SER A 305 -11.91 -4.67 -0.33
CA SER A 305 -10.52 -4.31 -0.04
C SER A 305 -10.04 -4.88 1.30
N THR A 306 -10.88 -4.81 2.34
CA THR A 306 -10.51 -5.32 3.68
C THR A 306 -10.42 -6.83 3.68
N ILE A 307 -11.40 -7.53 3.11
CA ILE A 307 -11.39 -8.99 3.01
C ILE A 307 -10.15 -9.44 2.25
N SER A 308 -9.85 -8.80 1.11
CA SER A 308 -8.71 -9.17 0.28
C SER A 308 -7.36 -9.09 0.99
N ILE A 309 -7.16 -8.07 1.84
CA ILE A 309 -5.92 -7.87 2.60
C ILE A 309 -5.85 -8.85 3.77
N PHE A 310 -6.90 -8.98 4.57
CA PHE A 310 -6.86 -9.86 5.74
C PHE A 310 -6.76 -11.33 5.34
N SER A 311 -7.43 -11.74 4.26
CA SER A 311 -7.33 -13.11 3.76
C SER A 311 -5.96 -13.40 3.15
N SER A 312 -5.33 -12.44 2.44
CA SER A 312 -3.99 -12.63 1.89
C SER A 312 -2.93 -12.69 3.00
N LEU A 313 -3.12 -11.92 4.08
CA LEU A 313 -2.31 -12.02 5.29
C LEU A 313 -2.49 -13.36 6.01
N ALA A 314 -3.74 -13.82 6.16
CA ALA A 314 -4.03 -15.13 6.75
C ALA A 314 -3.40 -16.25 5.92
N TYR A 315 -3.50 -16.16 4.59
CA TYR A 315 -2.89 -17.10 3.65
C TYR A 315 -1.37 -17.18 3.83
N LEU A 316 -0.68 -16.04 3.91
CA LEU A 316 0.74 -15.98 4.21
C LEU A 316 1.06 -16.55 5.60
N GLY A 317 0.26 -16.21 6.61
CA GLY A 317 0.39 -16.71 7.98
C GLY A 317 0.29 -18.23 8.07
N ILE A 318 -0.58 -18.86 7.27
CA ILE A 318 -0.70 -20.33 7.20
C ILE A 318 0.61 -20.97 6.74
N TYR A 319 1.27 -20.43 5.70
CA TYR A 319 2.59 -20.97 5.29
C TYR A 319 3.66 -20.79 6.36
N GLY A 320 3.65 -19.66 7.06
CA GLY A 320 4.53 -19.44 8.21
C GLY A 320 4.30 -20.46 9.32
N ALA A 321 3.04 -20.75 9.64
CA ALA A 321 2.65 -21.73 10.64
C ALA A 321 3.02 -23.17 10.23
N ILE A 322 2.74 -23.56 8.98
CA ILE A 322 3.12 -24.85 8.40
C ILE A 322 4.63 -25.06 8.55
N TYR A 323 5.43 -24.06 8.17
CA TYR A 323 6.88 -24.13 8.31
C TYR A 323 7.33 -24.30 9.77
N TYR A 324 6.76 -23.52 10.69
CA TYR A 324 7.12 -23.54 12.10
C TYR A 324 6.74 -24.85 12.80
N PHE A 325 5.51 -25.34 12.60
CA PHE A 325 4.99 -26.51 13.30
C PHE A 325 5.46 -27.83 12.68
N LEU A 326 5.45 -27.94 11.36
CA LEU A 326 5.82 -29.19 10.68
C LEU A 326 7.32 -29.30 10.42
N LYS A 327 8.09 -28.23 10.66
CA LYS A 327 9.56 -28.17 10.48
C LYS A 327 10.00 -28.69 9.10
N LEU A 328 9.20 -28.40 8.08
CA LEU A 328 9.47 -28.85 6.72
C LEU A 328 10.74 -28.20 6.18
N ASP A 329 11.43 -28.92 5.31
CA ASP A 329 12.49 -28.33 4.51
C ASP A 329 11.97 -27.13 3.74
N PHE A 330 12.74 -26.05 3.75
CA PHE A 330 12.32 -24.78 3.16
C PHE A 330 12.03 -24.90 1.65
N ASN A 331 12.81 -25.70 0.93
CA ASN A 331 12.57 -25.96 -0.49
C ASN A 331 11.24 -26.70 -0.71
N VAL A 332 10.88 -27.63 0.17
CA VAL A 332 9.60 -28.35 0.12
C VAL A 332 8.45 -27.39 0.40
N LEU A 333 8.60 -26.48 1.37
CA LEU A 333 7.62 -25.42 1.64
C LEU A 333 7.37 -24.55 0.40
N LEU A 334 8.42 -24.12 -0.30
CA LEU A 334 8.28 -23.31 -1.51
C LEU A 334 7.56 -24.04 -2.63
N ILE A 335 7.87 -25.32 -2.85
CA ILE A 335 7.19 -26.15 -3.86
C ILE A 335 5.72 -26.32 -3.49
N LEU A 336 5.41 -26.62 -2.21
CA LEU A 336 4.04 -26.69 -1.72
C LEU A 336 3.29 -25.36 -1.89
N ALA A 337 3.95 -24.24 -1.63
CA ALA A 337 3.36 -22.92 -1.85
C ALA A 337 3.01 -22.70 -3.32
N ILE A 338 3.92 -23.04 -4.25
CA ILE A 338 3.69 -22.93 -5.70
C ILE A 338 2.54 -23.83 -6.15
N THR A 339 2.52 -25.09 -5.74
CA THR A 339 1.50 -26.05 -6.21
C THR A 339 0.12 -25.68 -5.71
N ILE A 340 -0.01 -25.28 -4.44
CA ILE A 340 -1.28 -24.84 -3.86
C ILE A 340 -1.74 -23.52 -4.48
N THR A 341 -0.86 -22.51 -4.58
CA THR A 341 -1.20 -21.23 -5.23
C THR A 341 -1.66 -21.43 -6.68
N LEU A 342 -0.94 -22.24 -7.46
CA LEU A 342 -1.32 -22.57 -8.84
C LEU A 342 -2.70 -23.26 -8.92
N ALA A 343 -2.96 -24.22 -8.05
CA ALA A 343 -4.25 -24.89 -8.00
C ALA A 343 -5.38 -23.89 -7.69
N MET A 344 -5.15 -22.98 -6.73
CA MET A 344 -6.10 -21.92 -6.41
C MET A 344 -6.34 -20.97 -7.57
N ASP A 345 -5.30 -20.60 -8.34
CA ASP A 345 -5.43 -19.75 -9.53
C ASP A 345 -6.32 -20.39 -10.58
N LEU A 346 -6.12 -21.67 -10.87
CA LEU A 346 -6.93 -22.42 -11.84
C LEU A 346 -8.39 -22.50 -11.40
N ILE A 347 -8.63 -22.76 -10.10
CA ILE A 347 -9.97 -22.80 -9.51
C ILE A 347 -10.64 -21.42 -9.60
N LEU A 348 -9.96 -20.36 -9.16
CA LEU A 348 -10.48 -19.00 -9.20
C LEU A 348 -10.77 -18.55 -10.62
N TRP A 349 -9.90 -18.85 -11.57
CA TRP A 349 -10.12 -18.53 -12.98
C TRP A 349 -11.36 -19.23 -13.55
N LYS A 350 -11.57 -20.51 -13.21
CA LYS A 350 -12.78 -21.26 -13.60
C LYS A 350 -14.04 -20.65 -12.98
N ILE A 351 -13.97 -20.22 -11.72
CA ILE A 351 -15.08 -19.55 -11.03
C ILE A 351 -15.38 -18.19 -11.67
N ILE A 352 -14.36 -17.39 -11.95
CA ILE A 352 -14.52 -16.07 -12.59
C ILE A 352 -15.17 -16.21 -13.97
N LYS A 353 -14.77 -17.21 -14.76
CA LYS A 353 -15.37 -17.50 -16.07
C LYS A 353 -16.85 -17.87 -16.03
N THR A 354 -17.32 -18.45 -14.93
CA THR A 354 -18.69 -18.96 -14.79
C THR A 354 -19.51 -18.04 -13.89
N LYS A 355 -19.32 -18.16 -12.57
CA LYS A 355 -20.01 -17.35 -11.57
C LYS A 355 -19.65 -15.87 -11.66
N GLY A 356 -18.38 -15.54 -11.96
CA GLY A 356 -17.94 -14.14 -12.03
C GLY A 356 -18.64 -13.34 -13.12
N VAL A 357 -18.82 -13.94 -14.30
CA VAL A 357 -19.59 -13.33 -15.41
C VAL A 357 -21.04 -13.10 -15.01
N ASN A 358 -21.69 -14.09 -14.38
CA ASN A 358 -23.07 -13.95 -13.91
C ASN A 358 -23.21 -12.86 -12.84
N LEU A 359 -22.31 -12.83 -11.86
CA LEU A 359 -22.26 -11.78 -10.84
C LEU A 359 -22.14 -10.40 -11.48
N PHE A 360 -21.20 -10.24 -12.43
CA PHE A 360 -20.98 -8.97 -13.13
C PHE A 360 -22.20 -8.51 -13.94
N ARG A 361 -22.89 -9.43 -14.62
CA ARG A 361 -24.13 -9.12 -15.35
C ARG A 361 -25.24 -8.63 -14.43
N ASN A 362 -25.30 -9.14 -13.21
CA ASN A 362 -26.28 -8.75 -12.20
C ASN A 362 -25.89 -7.47 -11.43
N LEU A 363 -24.72 -6.89 -11.68
CA LEU A 363 -24.33 -5.60 -11.08
C LEU A 363 -25.04 -4.44 -11.78
N GLY A 364 -25.69 -3.58 -11.00
CA GLY A 364 -26.49 -2.44 -11.47
C GLY A 364 -27.90 -2.61 -10.96
#